data_AF-A0A227P539-F1
#
_entry.id   AF-A0A227P539-F1
#
_cell.length_a   1.000
_cell.length_b   1.000
_cell.length_c   1.000
_cell.angle_alpha   90.00
_cell.angle_beta   90.00
_cell.angle_gamma   90.00
#
_symmetry.space_group_name_H-M   'P 1'
#
loop_
_entity.id
_entity.type
_entity.pdbx_description
1 polymer ?
#
loop_
_entity_poly.entity_id
_entity_poly.type
_entity_poly.pdbx_seq_one_letter_code
_entity_poly.pdbx_strand_id
1 'polypeptide(L)'
;MPQPQNVNPEKFKVISVLYNQNDFSISFGTWTPNNSLHIAMRWNDGEDGNGYPKVFAHPQWFLISNDIAKSILIGILSNPLVTQKQYLLILDTLNKI
;
A
#
# COMPACT_ATOMS: atom_id res chain seq x y z
N MET A 1 -9.22 12.96 -7.21
CA MET A 1 -8.36 12.06 -6.42
C MET A 1 -8.69 10.61 -6.74
N PRO A 2 -7.74 9.81 -7.24
CA PRO A 2 -7.95 8.40 -7.47
C PRO A 2 -8.05 7.66 -6.13
N GLN A 3 -9.09 6.84 -5.98
CA GLN A 3 -9.17 5.94 -4.84
C GLN A 3 -7.98 4.96 -4.88
N PRO A 4 -7.36 4.59 -3.74
CA PRO A 4 -6.16 3.75 -3.73
C PRO A 4 -6.33 2.42 -4.48
N GLN A 5 -7.50 1.80 -4.35
CA GLN A 5 -7.86 0.57 -5.07
C GLN A 5 -7.89 0.72 -6.61
N ASN A 6 -8.01 1.96 -7.12
CA ASN A 6 -8.04 2.26 -8.55
C ASN A 6 -6.65 2.67 -9.09
N VAL A 7 -5.63 2.78 -8.22
CA VAL A 7 -4.25 3.01 -8.63
C VAL A 7 -3.65 1.67 -9.07
N ASN A 8 -3.69 1.43 -10.38
CA ASN A 8 -3.35 0.15 -10.99
C ASN A 8 -2.21 0.28 -12.01
N PRO A 9 -0.98 0.62 -11.59
CA PRO A 9 0.15 0.63 -12.49
C PRO A 9 0.40 -0.76 -13.06
N GLU A 10 1.04 -0.83 -14.22
CA GLU A 10 1.27 -2.10 -14.92
C GLU A 10 2.05 -3.11 -14.06
N LYS A 11 3.03 -2.62 -13.29
CA LYS A 11 3.97 -3.46 -12.56
C LYS A 11 3.52 -3.86 -11.15
N PHE A 12 2.56 -3.17 -10.53
CA PHE A 12 2.10 -3.50 -9.19
C PHE A 12 0.58 -3.65 -9.16
N LYS A 13 0.11 -4.86 -8.85
CA LYS A 13 -1.31 -5.18 -8.80
C LYS A 13 -1.76 -5.27 -7.35
N VAL A 14 -2.60 -4.32 -6.95
CA VAL A 14 -3.18 -4.27 -5.59
C VAL A 14 -4.09 -5.48 -5.38
N ILE A 15 -3.80 -6.26 -4.35
CA ILE A 15 -4.69 -7.31 -3.82
C ILE A 15 -5.61 -6.70 -2.77
N SER A 16 -5.05 -5.89 -1.88
CA SER A 16 -5.81 -5.27 -0.79
C SER A 16 -5.17 -3.96 -0.30
N VAL A 17 -5.98 -3.08 0.29
CA VAL A 17 -5.53 -1.85 0.95
C VAL A 17 -5.49 -2.12 2.45
N LEU A 18 -4.29 -2.08 3.03
CA LEU A 18 -4.03 -2.38 4.44
C LEU A 18 -4.33 -1.16 5.33
N TYR A 19 -3.98 0.03 4.83
CA TYR A 19 -4.11 1.29 5.53
C TYR A 19 -4.49 2.39 4.54
N ASN A 20 -5.38 3.30 4.93
CA ASN A 20 -5.79 4.46 4.14
C ASN A 20 -6.32 5.55 5.09
N GLN A 21 -5.46 6.48 5.50
CA GLN A 21 -5.82 7.60 6.37
C GLN A 21 -4.98 8.83 6.01
N ASN A 22 -5.54 10.03 6.23
CA ASN A 22 -4.85 11.32 6.07
C ASN A 22 -4.05 11.42 4.75
N ASP A 23 -4.71 11.08 3.64
CA ASP A 23 -4.12 11.06 2.30
C ASP A 23 -2.89 10.18 2.15
N PHE A 24 -2.74 9.15 2.99
CA PHE A 24 -1.69 8.16 2.89
C PHE A 24 -2.27 6.75 2.87
N SER A 25 -1.78 5.93 1.94
CA SER A 25 -2.21 4.56 1.77
C SER A 25 -1.06 3.59 1.80
N ILE A 26 -1.32 2.41 2.36
CA ILE A 26 -0.46 1.23 2.25
C ILE A 26 -1.31 0.10 1.68
N SER A 27 -0.81 -0.54 0.63
CA SER A 27 -1.43 -1.69 -0.03
C SER A 27 -0.54 -2.92 0.03
N PHE A 28 -1.17 -4.06 -0.16
CA PHE A 28 -0.53 -5.35 -0.39
C PHE A 28 -0.85 -5.79 -1.81
N GLY A 29 0.13 -6.32 -2.52
CA GLY A 29 -0.05 -6.67 -3.92
C GLY A 29 1.09 -7.51 -4.49
N THR A 30 0.95 -7.85 -5.76
CA THR A 30 1.99 -8.55 -6.53
C THR A 30 2.80 -7.57 -7.36
N TRP A 31 4.11 -7.79 -7.39
CA TRP A 31 5.03 -7.14 -8.29
C TRP A 31 5.31 -8.00 -9.53
N THR A 32 5.04 -7.45 -10.70
CA THR A 32 5.48 -7.96 -12.00
C THR A 32 6.91 -7.47 -12.22
N PRO A 33 7.89 -8.34 -12.54
CA PRO A 33 7.72 -9.53 -13.40
C PRO A 33 7.70 -10.90 -12.71
N ASN A 34 8.06 -11.00 -11.42
CA ASN A 34 8.29 -12.29 -10.76
C ASN A 34 7.10 -12.76 -9.89
N ASN A 35 5.97 -12.04 -9.92
CA ASN A 35 4.80 -12.29 -9.07
C ASN A 35 5.13 -12.33 -7.57
N SER A 36 6.16 -11.61 -7.15
CA SER A 36 6.54 -11.52 -5.74
C SER A 36 5.54 -10.67 -4.96
N LEU A 37 5.30 -11.05 -3.71
CA LEU A 37 4.38 -10.35 -2.81
C LEU A 37 5.12 -9.24 -2.07
N HIS A 38 4.55 -8.04 -2.16
CA HIS A 38 5.11 -6.83 -1.56
C HIS A 38 4.02 -5.97 -0.95
N ILE A 39 4.43 -5.17 0.04
CA ILE A 39 3.65 -3.98 0.39
C ILE A 39 4.16 -2.78 -0.40
N ALA A 40 3.26 -1.84 -0.64
CA ALA A 40 3.62 -0.57 -1.25
C ALA A 40 2.87 0.58 -0.59
N MET A 41 3.46 1.76 -0.61
CA MET A 41 2.89 2.96 0.00
C MET A 41 2.77 4.12 -0.99
N ARG A 42 1.87 5.05 -0.70
CA ARG A 42 1.73 6.31 -1.45
C ARG A 42 1.02 7.36 -0.63
N TRP A 43 1.28 8.61 -0.98
CA TRP A 43 0.37 9.72 -0.75
C TRP A 43 -0.73 9.71 -1.83
N ASN A 44 -1.97 9.86 -1.41
CA ASN A 44 -3.15 9.91 -2.26
C ASN A 44 -3.36 11.31 -2.85
N ASP A 45 -2.92 12.34 -2.14
CA ASP A 45 -3.03 13.74 -2.54
C ASP A 45 -1.67 14.42 -2.70
N GLY A 46 -1.64 15.52 -3.45
CA GLY A 46 -0.46 16.36 -3.73
C GLY A 46 -0.88 17.62 -4.48
N GLU A 47 0.04 18.57 -4.72
CA GLU A 47 -0.28 19.89 -5.32
C GLU A 47 -1.10 19.82 -6.62
N ASP A 48 -0.95 18.72 -7.39
CA ASP A 48 -1.65 18.47 -8.65
C ASP A 48 -2.82 17.44 -8.54
N GLY A 49 -3.26 17.07 -7.33
CA GLY A 49 -4.40 16.17 -7.06
C GLY A 49 -4.20 14.68 -7.41
N ASN A 50 -2.98 14.28 -7.75
CA ASN A 50 -2.63 12.93 -8.23
C ASN A 50 -1.85 12.08 -7.21
N GLY A 51 -1.42 12.67 -6.10
CA GLY A 51 -0.61 12.01 -5.09
C GLY A 51 0.84 11.73 -5.50
N TYR A 52 1.56 10.98 -4.67
CA TYR A 52 2.98 10.65 -4.85
C TYR A 52 3.29 9.23 -4.33
N PRO A 53 4.12 8.42 -5.01
CA PRO A 53 4.82 8.73 -6.26
C PRO A 53 3.88 8.78 -7.46
N LYS A 54 4.34 9.46 -8.52
CA LYS A 54 3.66 9.52 -9.82
C LYS A 54 4.68 9.55 -10.94
N VAL A 55 4.27 9.07 -12.12
CA VAL A 55 5.00 9.24 -13.38
C VAL A 55 4.13 10.11 -14.27
N PHE A 56 4.55 11.36 -14.50
CA PHE A 56 3.69 12.40 -15.07
C PHE A 56 2.37 12.53 -14.27
N ALA A 57 1.22 12.36 -14.92
CA ALA A 57 -0.09 12.39 -14.30
C ALA A 57 -0.55 11.00 -13.78
N HIS A 58 0.26 9.95 -13.94
CA HIS A 58 -0.13 8.58 -13.59
C HIS A 58 0.30 8.22 -12.16
N PRO A 59 -0.65 8.03 -11.24
CA PRO A 59 -0.34 7.69 -9.86
C PRO A 59 0.36 6.32 -9.76
N GLN A 60 1.36 6.20 -8.90
CA GLN A 60 2.16 5.00 -8.71
C GLN A 60 2.11 4.51 -7.25
N TRP A 61 2.75 3.37 -7.02
CA TRP A 61 2.99 2.79 -5.70
C TRP A 61 4.50 2.72 -5.44
N PHE A 62 4.94 3.12 -4.26
CA PHE A 62 6.33 2.95 -3.82
C PHE A 62 6.47 1.59 -3.13
N LEU A 63 7.17 0.63 -3.76
CA LEU A 63 7.40 -0.67 -3.17
C LEU A 63 8.34 -0.56 -1.97
N ILE A 64 8.02 -1.31 -0.92
CA ILE A 64 8.85 -1.40 0.28
C ILE A 64 9.50 -2.78 0.32
N SER A 65 10.80 -2.82 0.63
CA SER A 65 11.50 -4.09 0.87
C SER A 65 10.81 -4.88 2.00
N ASN A 66 10.66 -6.19 1.84
CA ASN A 66 9.98 -7.04 2.81
C ASN A 66 10.66 -7.03 4.19
N ASP A 67 11.98 -6.84 4.24
CA ASP A 67 12.75 -6.73 5.49
C ASP A 67 12.27 -5.54 6.35
N ILE A 68 11.90 -4.43 5.70
CA ILE A 68 11.40 -3.21 6.36
C ILE A 68 9.88 -3.28 6.52
N ALA A 69 9.18 -3.89 5.56
CA ALA A 69 7.73 -4.00 5.52
C ALA A 69 7.14 -4.54 6.82
N LYS A 70 7.75 -5.59 7.39
CA LYS A 70 7.29 -6.20 8.64
C LYS A 70 7.24 -5.20 9.78
N SER A 71 8.27 -4.37 9.92
CA SER A 71 8.34 -3.34 10.97
C SER A 71 7.23 -2.31 10.81
N ILE A 72 6.93 -1.90 9.58
CA ILE A 72 5.84 -0.96 9.28
C ILE A 72 4.49 -1.58 9.65
N LEU A 73 4.22 -2.82 9.22
CA LEU A 73 2.97 -3.51 9.51
C LEU A 73 2.73 -3.72 11.00
N ILE A 74 3.77 -4.10 11.76
CA ILE A 74 3.70 -4.20 13.23
C ILE A 74 3.39 -2.84 13.86
N GLY A 75 4.00 -1.76 13.35
CA GLY A 75 3.68 -0.39 13.76
C GLY A 75 2.21 -0.04 13.53
N ILE A 76 1.64 -0.43 12.39
CA ILE A 76 0.22 -0.21 12.09
C ILE A 76 -0.66 -0.99 13.06
N LEU A 77 -0.36 -2.26 13.37
CA LEU A 77 -1.14 -3.06 14.33
C LEU A 77 -1.21 -2.43 15.73
N SER A 78 -0.23 -1.60 16.09
CA SER A 78 -0.20 -0.87 17.36
C SER A 78 -1.04 0.41 17.36
N ASN A 79 -1.60 0.81 16.21
CA ASN A 79 -2.43 2.01 16.08
C ASN A 79 -3.88 1.72 16.52
N PRO A 80 -4.43 2.46 17.49
CA PRO A 80 -5.77 2.22 18.04
C PRO A 80 -6.90 2.45 17.05
N LEU A 81 -6.65 3.13 15.92
CA LEU A 81 -7.63 3.39 14.87
C LEU A 81 -7.74 2.26 13.85
N VAL A 82 -6.94 1.20 13.97
CA VAL A 82 -7.03 0.04 13.08
C VAL A 82 -8.29 -0.74 13.37
N THR A 83 -9.11 -0.91 12.33
CA THR A 83 -10.32 -1.73 12.40
C THR A 83 -9.98 -3.21 12.50
N GLN A 84 -10.88 -4.02 13.06
CA GLN A 84 -10.71 -5.48 13.12
C GLN A 84 -10.44 -6.11 11.74
N LYS A 85 -11.12 -5.61 10.69
CA LYS A 85 -10.90 -6.06 9.31
C LYS A 85 -9.47 -5.78 8.84
N GLN A 86 -8.97 -4.57 9.07
CA GLN A 86 -7.59 -4.22 8.72
C GLN A 86 -6.59 -5.03 9.54
N TYR A 87 -6.86 -5.23 10.83
CA TYR A 87 -6.01 -6.03 11.72
C TYR A 87 -5.82 -7.45 11.18
N LEU A 88 -6.91 -8.15 10.84
CA LEU A 88 -6.86 -9.50 10.27
C LEU A 88 -6.13 -9.55 8.93
N LEU A 89 -6.36 -8.54 8.07
CA LEU A 89 -5.72 -8.44 6.77
C LEU A 89 -4.19 -8.22 6.89
N ILE A 90 -3.77 -7.40 7.85
CA ILE A 90 -2.35 -7.14 8.13
C ILE A 90 -1.67 -8.40 8.69
N LEU A 91 -2.33 -9.14 9.59
CA LEU A 91 -1.81 -10.41 10.10
C LEU A 91 -1.64 -11.46 8.99
N ASP A 92 -2.64 -11.61 8.12
CA ASP A 92 -2.55 -12.49 6.96
C ASP A 92 -1.40 -12.08 6.01
N THR A 93 -1.21 -10.76 5.82
CA THR A 93 -0.11 -10.22 5.00
C THR A 93 1.26 -10.54 5.61
N LEU A 94 1.43 -10.38 6.93
CA LEU A 94 2.69 -10.68 7.64
C LEU A 94 3.14 -12.14 7.47
N ASN A 95 2.21 -13.07 7.32
CA ASN A 95 2.52 -14.49 7.10
C ASN A 95 2.94 -14.82 5.66
N LYS A 96 2.81 -13.87 4.72
CA LYS A 96 3.05 -14.08 3.29
C LYS A 96 4.32 -13.42 2.75
N ILE A 97 4.88 -12.44 3.48
CA ILE A 97 6.01 -11.62 3.03
C ILE A 97 7.28 -11.79 3.86
#